data_AF-A0A150FU66-F1
#
_entry.id   AF-A0A150FU66-F1
#
_cell.length_a   1.000
_cell.length_b   1.000
_cell.length_c   1.000
_cell.angle_alpha   90.00
_cell.angle_beta   90.00
_cell.angle_gamma   90.00
#
_symmetry.space_group_name_H-M   'P 1'
#
loop_
_entity.id
_entity.type
_entity.pdbx_description
1 polymer ?
#
loop_
_entity_poly.entity_id
_entity_poly.type
_entity_poly.pdbx_seq_one_letter_code
_entity_poly.pdbx_strand_id
1 'polypeptide(L)'
;MCISSLVNVEKFYGDQVAELQREKEQGQFAARHRDYVSKFDDRAFVYLVRHEPKYQRALAAGAQQVTNKSDLFKVLKAIKSAEEDGDEDAAAVHFTPHNLQLREAWYEAIKAKGLSLEEYQALRIFKDSTNRTFHQSPTAREALQLLNTSLPVPSVYAAYKEPLVKLLQVLVQP
;
A
#
# COMPACT_ATOMS: atom_id res chain seq x y z
N MET A 1 -4.27 34.01 -44.82
CA MET A 1 -3.88 33.84 -43.41
C MET A 1 -4.68 32.67 -42.82
N CYS A 2 -4.14 31.45 -42.85
CA CYS A 2 -4.79 30.24 -42.30
C CYS A 2 -3.78 29.31 -41.58
N ILE A 3 -2.65 29.85 -41.12
CA ILE A 3 -1.57 29.06 -40.50
C ILE A 3 -1.70 29.10 -38.96
N SER A 4 -2.24 30.19 -38.40
CA SER A 4 -2.40 30.36 -36.95
C SER A 4 -3.45 29.45 -36.31
N SER A 5 -4.50 29.07 -37.04
CA SER A 5 -5.54 28.17 -36.52
C SER A 5 -5.10 26.70 -36.51
N LEU A 6 -4.30 26.26 -37.50
CA LEU A 6 -3.77 24.89 -37.58
C LEU A 6 -2.71 24.62 -36.49
N VAL A 7 -1.82 25.59 -36.23
CA VAL A 7 -0.79 25.49 -35.18
C VAL A 7 -1.41 25.39 -33.78
N ASN A 8 -2.53 26.07 -33.53
CA ASN A 8 -3.24 25.99 -32.25
C ASN A 8 -3.95 24.64 -32.06
N VAL A 9 -4.43 24.02 -33.13
CA VAL A 9 -5.10 22.71 -33.10
C VAL A 9 -4.07 21.59 -32.90
N GLU A 10 -2.94 21.63 -33.61
CA GLU A 10 -1.85 20.65 -33.43
C GLU A 10 -1.21 20.73 -32.04
N LYS A 11 -1.02 21.94 -31.50
CA LYS A 11 -0.53 22.14 -30.14
C LYS A 11 -1.53 21.62 -29.10
N PHE A 12 -2.82 21.91 -29.28
CA PHE A 12 -3.87 21.43 -28.37
C PHE A 12 -4.00 19.90 -28.38
N TYR A 13 -3.98 19.27 -29.56
CA TYR A 13 -4.00 17.81 -29.65
C TYR A 13 -2.69 17.17 -29.14
N GLY A 14 -1.53 17.80 -29.40
CA GLY A 14 -0.25 17.36 -28.85
C GLY A 14 -0.23 17.41 -27.32
N ASP A 15 -0.76 18.49 -26.74
CA ASP A 15 -0.86 18.67 -25.28
C ASP A 15 -1.80 17.62 -24.67
N GLN A 16 -2.96 17.34 -25.29
CA GLN A 16 -3.89 16.29 -24.85
C GLN A 16 -3.29 14.88 -24.94
N VAL A 17 -2.59 14.56 -26.03
CA VAL A 17 -1.92 13.25 -26.19
C VAL A 17 -0.83 13.07 -25.13
N ALA A 18 -0.05 14.12 -24.84
CA ALA A 18 0.97 14.09 -23.80
C ALA A 18 0.36 13.94 -22.39
N GLU A 19 -0.78 14.57 -22.12
CA GLU A 19 -1.53 14.39 -20.88
C GLU A 19 -2.03 12.95 -20.71
N LEU A 20 -2.72 12.40 -21.71
CA LEU A 20 -3.20 11.01 -21.68
C LEU A 20 -2.06 9.99 -21.52
N GLN A 21 -0.93 10.24 -22.17
CA GLN A 21 0.25 9.38 -22.02
C GLN A 21 0.83 9.45 -20.60
N ARG A 22 0.90 10.64 -19.98
CA ARG A 22 1.32 10.79 -18.57
C ARG A 22 0.37 10.09 -17.61
N GLU A 23 -0.94 10.23 -17.80
CA GLU A 23 -1.94 9.53 -16.97
C GLU A 23 -1.83 8.01 -17.11
N LYS A 24 -1.62 7.51 -18.32
CA LYS A 24 -1.40 6.09 -18.59
C LYS A 24 -0.14 5.59 -17.88
N GLU A 25 0.97 6.31 -17.99
CA GLU A 25 2.24 5.97 -17.33
C GLU A 25 2.10 5.98 -15.80
N GLN A 26 1.45 6.99 -15.24
CA GLN A 26 1.15 7.07 -13.80
C GLN A 26 0.29 5.89 -13.34
N GLY A 27 -0.81 5.63 -14.03
CA GLY A 27 -1.71 4.53 -13.71
C GLY A 27 -1.02 3.17 -13.78
N GLN A 28 -0.15 2.97 -14.79
CA GLN A 28 0.66 1.75 -14.90
C GLN A 28 1.71 1.65 -13.80
N PHE A 29 2.41 2.74 -13.47
CA PHE A 29 3.39 2.77 -12.38
C PHE A 29 2.74 2.36 -11.05
N ALA A 30 1.62 3.00 -10.70
CA ALA A 30 0.89 2.72 -9.46
C ALA A 30 0.39 1.27 -9.41
N ALA A 31 -0.26 0.80 -10.48
CA ALA A 31 -0.82 -0.55 -10.55
C ALA A 31 0.27 -1.64 -10.40
N ARG A 32 1.42 -1.48 -11.07
CA ARG A 32 2.55 -2.42 -10.98
C ARG A 32 3.08 -2.54 -9.56
N HIS A 33 3.25 -1.41 -8.87
CA HIS A 33 3.90 -1.41 -7.57
C HIS A 33 2.94 -1.73 -6.40
N ARG A 34 1.64 -1.49 -6.58
CA ARG A 34 0.58 -1.85 -5.63
C ARG A 34 0.59 -3.33 -5.26
N ASP A 35 0.85 -4.19 -6.24
CA ASP A 35 0.82 -5.64 -6.04
C ASP A 35 1.95 -6.11 -5.10
N TYR A 36 3.09 -5.40 -5.05
CA TYR A 36 4.14 -5.68 -4.07
C TYR A 36 3.73 -5.34 -2.64
N VAL A 37 2.99 -4.24 -2.43
CA VAL A 37 2.44 -3.91 -1.11
C VAL A 37 1.50 -5.04 -0.65
N SER A 38 0.68 -5.57 -1.56
CA SER A 38 -0.21 -6.69 -1.26
C SER A 38 0.54 -7.98 -0.93
N LYS A 39 1.63 -8.29 -1.67
CA LYS A 39 2.52 -9.42 -1.39
C LYS A 39 3.20 -9.30 -0.02
N PHE A 40 3.62 -8.09 0.35
CA PHE A 40 4.17 -7.84 1.69
C PHE A 40 3.10 -8.03 2.77
N ASP A 41 1.89 -7.50 2.57
CA ASP A 41 0.78 -7.69 3.51
C ASP A 41 0.52 -9.20 3.74
N ASP A 42 0.61 -10.04 2.70
CA ASP A 42 0.46 -11.50 2.84
C ASP A 42 1.59 -12.12 3.67
N ARG A 43 2.86 -11.74 3.42
CA ARG A 43 4.00 -12.23 4.21
C ARG A 43 3.92 -11.81 5.68
N ALA A 44 3.53 -10.56 5.93
CA ALA A 44 3.34 -10.04 7.28
C ALA A 44 2.16 -10.73 7.98
N PHE A 45 1.05 -10.98 7.27
CA PHE A 45 -0.10 -11.68 7.84
C PHE A 45 0.24 -13.12 8.23
N VAL A 46 0.94 -13.85 7.36
CA VAL A 46 1.39 -15.21 7.68
C VAL A 46 2.29 -15.21 8.92
N TYR A 47 3.17 -14.21 9.06
CA TYR A 47 4.03 -14.08 10.23
C TYR A 47 3.25 -13.74 11.50
N LEU A 48 2.31 -12.78 11.44
CA LEU A 48 1.41 -12.45 12.54
C LEU A 48 0.74 -13.72 13.09
N VAL A 49 0.13 -14.51 12.22
CA VAL A 49 -0.65 -15.68 12.64
C VAL A 49 0.23 -16.80 13.18
N ARG A 50 1.39 -17.05 12.55
CA ARG A 50 2.24 -18.22 12.86
C ARG A 50 3.31 -17.98 13.91
N HIS A 51 3.79 -16.74 14.04
CA HIS A 51 5.03 -16.45 14.76
C HIS A 51 4.92 -15.35 15.79
N GLU A 52 3.98 -14.41 15.67
CA GLU A 52 3.90 -13.27 16.59
C GLU A 52 3.26 -13.66 17.93
N PRO A 53 4.01 -13.68 19.05
CA PRO A 53 3.45 -14.09 20.33
C PRO A 53 2.37 -13.14 20.86
N LYS A 54 2.45 -11.83 20.56
CA LYS A 54 1.42 -10.87 20.95
C LYS A 54 0.07 -11.19 20.31
N TYR A 55 0.06 -11.75 19.10
CA TYR A 55 -1.18 -12.16 18.45
C TYR A 55 -1.87 -13.28 19.22
N GLN A 56 -1.12 -14.32 19.62
CA GLN A 56 -1.67 -15.43 20.39
C GLN A 56 -2.18 -14.98 21.77
N ARG A 57 -1.48 -14.04 22.43
CA ARG A 57 -1.95 -13.45 23.69
C ARG A 57 -3.22 -12.62 23.50
N ALA A 58 -3.30 -11.82 22.44
CA ALA A 58 -4.49 -11.05 22.12
C ALA A 58 -5.70 -11.98 21.90
N LEU A 59 -5.54 -13.06 21.14
CA LEU A 59 -6.59 -14.06 20.93
C LEU A 59 -7.03 -14.72 22.24
N ALA A 60 -6.09 -15.15 23.08
CA ALA A 60 -6.39 -15.74 24.38
C ALA A 60 -7.12 -14.76 25.32
N ALA A 61 -6.89 -13.46 25.15
CA ALA A 61 -7.55 -12.40 25.90
C ALA A 61 -8.93 -12.02 25.32
N GLY A 62 -9.37 -12.61 24.21
CA GLY A 62 -10.66 -12.33 23.60
C GLY A 62 -10.63 -11.29 22.47
N ALA A 63 -9.47 -11.02 21.88
CA ALA A 63 -9.39 -10.24 20.64
C ALA A 63 -10.14 -10.94 19.51
N GLN A 64 -10.63 -10.17 18.54
CA GLN A 64 -11.31 -10.72 17.39
C GLN A 64 -10.35 -11.61 16.58
N GLN A 65 -10.76 -12.87 16.37
CA GLN A 65 -10.00 -13.80 15.56
C GLN A 65 -10.03 -13.39 14.08
N VAL A 66 -8.86 -13.33 13.45
CA VAL A 66 -8.73 -13.02 12.02
C VAL A 66 -8.37 -14.30 11.27
N THR A 67 -9.22 -14.72 10.34
CA THR A 67 -8.99 -15.96 9.56
C THR A 67 -8.16 -15.69 8.32
N ASN A 68 -8.24 -14.46 7.81
CA ASN A 68 -7.56 -14.02 6.62
C ASN A 68 -7.16 -12.53 6.75
N LYS A 69 -6.29 -12.09 5.84
CA LYS A 69 -5.81 -10.70 5.79
C LYS A 69 -6.95 -9.67 5.69
N SER A 70 -8.04 -9.99 4.98
CA SER A 70 -9.17 -9.07 4.86
C SER A 70 -9.88 -8.84 6.18
N ASP A 71 -10.02 -9.88 7.02
CA ASP A 71 -10.63 -9.75 8.35
C ASP A 71 -9.78 -8.82 9.22
N LEU A 72 -8.45 -9.01 9.20
CA LEU A 72 -7.52 -8.14 9.91
C LEU A 72 -7.71 -6.68 9.50
N PHE A 73 -7.75 -6.38 8.21
CA PHE A 73 -7.94 -5.01 7.75
C PHE A 73 -9.31 -4.44 8.09
N LYS A 74 -10.38 -5.26 8.17
CA LYS A 74 -11.67 -4.80 8.66
C LYS A 74 -11.59 -4.38 10.13
N VAL A 75 -10.94 -5.19 10.98
CA VAL A 75 -10.75 -4.88 12.39
C VAL A 75 -9.91 -3.62 12.56
N LEU A 76 -8.77 -3.52 11.87
CA LEU A 76 -7.90 -2.34 11.96
C LEU A 76 -8.59 -1.07 11.45
N LYS A 77 -9.39 -1.17 10.38
CA LYS A 77 -10.18 -0.04 9.89
C LYS A 77 -11.23 0.38 10.92
N ALA A 78 -11.93 -0.58 11.54
CA ALA A 78 -12.93 -0.29 12.55
C ALA A 78 -12.32 0.36 13.81
N ILE A 79 -11.15 -0.10 14.26
CA ILE A 79 -10.39 0.57 15.34
C ILE A 79 -10.09 2.01 14.96
N LYS A 80 -9.56 2.24 13.74
CA LYS A 80 -9.20 3.58 13.29
C LYS A 80 -10.43 4.50 13.19
N SER A 81 -11.52 4.03 12.60
CA SER A 81 -12.78 4.79 12.52
C SER A 81 -13.31 5.11 13.92
N ALA A 82 -13.26 4.16 14.86
CA ALA A 82 -13.65 4.41 16.25
C ALA A 82 -12.79 5.49 16.95
N GLU A 83 -11.49 5.58 16.61
CA GLU A 83 -10.60 6.64 17.10
C GLU A 83 -10.95 8.03 16.51
N GLU A 84 -11.48 8.07 15.28
CA GLU A 84 -11.74 9.30 14.53
C GLU A 84 -13.18 9.82 14.69
N ASP A 85 -14.17 8.93 14.73
CA ASP A 85 -15.59 9.28 14.53
C ASP A 85 -16.36 9.62 15.82
N GLY A 86 -15.76 9.45 17.01
CA GLY A 86 -16.34 9.87 18.30
C GLY A 86 -17.66 9.18 18.70
N ASP A 87 -18.15 8.23 17.89
CA ASP A 87 -19.32 7.40 18.17
C ASP A 87 -18.95 6.32 19.19
N GLU A 88 -19.25 6.57 20.46
CA GLU A 88 -18.89 5.71 21.60
C GLU A 88 -19.48 4.30 21.50
N ASP A 89 -20.67 4.15 20.90
CA ASP A 89 -21.36 2.87 20.79
C ASP A 89 -20.73 1.99 19.69
N ALA A 90 -20.42 2.59 18.53
CA ALA A 90 -19.67 1.91 17.48
C ALA A 90 -18.22 1.62 17.92
N ALA A 91 -17.62 2.52 18.70
CA ALA A 91 -16.29 2.36 19.24
C ALA A 91 -16.19 1.21 20.24
N ALA A 92 -17.18 1.01 21.11
CA ALA A 92 -17.16 -0.03 22.14
C ALA A 92 -16.99 -1.46 21.57
N VAL A 93 -17.47 -1.71 20.34
CA VAL A 93 -17.40 -3.03 19.70
C VAL A 93 -15.99 -3.36 19.20
N HIS A 94 -15.26 -2.36 18.68
CA HIS A 94 -14.00 -2.59 17.97
C HIS A 94 -12.79 -2.03 18.70
N PHE A 95 -12.96 -0.95 19.48
CA PHE A 95 -11.95 -0.29 20.28
C PHE A 95 -11.78 -0.96 21.66
N THR A 96 -11.61 -2.28 21.66
CA THR A 96 -11.39 -3.05 22.88
C THR A 96 -9.88 -3.13 23.20
N PRO A 97 -9.49 -3.25 24.49
CA PRO A 97 -8.08 -3.45 24.85
C PRO A 97 -7.43 -4.63 24.13
N HIS A 98 -8.19 -5.68 23.82
CA HIS A 98 -7.69 -6.88 23.15
C HIS A 98 -7.49 -6.65 21.64
N ASN A 99 -8.38 -5.90 20.99
CA ASN A 99 -8.21 -5.50 19.59
C ASN A 99 -7.06 -4.50 19.42
N LEU A 100 -6.76 -3.68 20.43
CA LEU A 100 -5.56 -2.85 20.45
C LEU A 100 -4.28 -3.70 20.51
N GLN A 101 -4.28 -4.79 21.29
CA GLN A 101 -3.16 -5.76 21.28
C GLN A 101 -3.01 -6.47 19.93
N LEU A 102 -4.11 -6.77 19.24
CA LEU A 102 -4.07 -7.28 17.86
C LEU A 102 -3.42 -6.27 16.91
N ARG A 103 -3.75 -4.98 17.02
CA ARG A 103 -3.11 -3.91 16.24
C ARG A 103 -1.61 -3.82 16.54
N GLU A 104 -1.22 -3.88 17.80
CA GLU A 104 0.19 -3.90 18.18
C GLU A 104 0.92 -5.13 17.63
N ALA A 105 0.29 -6.31 17.69
CA ALA A 105 0.84 -7.52 17.10
C ALA A 105 1.05 -7.37 15.59
N TRP A 106 0.11 -6.73 14.88
CA TRP A 106 0.27 -6.41 13.48
C TRP A 106 1.47 -5.49 13.20
N TYR A 107 1.67 -4.48 14.05
CA TYR A 107 2.81 -3.58 13.96
C TYR A 107 4.14 -4.29 14.21
N GLU A 108 4.19 -5.24 15.15
CA GLU A 108 5.36 -6.10 15.34
C GLU A 108 5.62 -6.97 14.11
N ALA A 109 4.58 -7.56 13.52
CA ALA A 109 4.71 -8.38 12.32
C ALA A 109 5.27 -7.58 11.12
N ILE A 110 4.86 -6.33 10.94
CA ILE A 110 5.41 -5.42 9.90
C ILE A 110 6.91 -5.18 10.15
N LYS A 111 7.28 -4.82 11.37
CA LYS A 111 8.68 -4.58 11.77
C LYS A 111 9.54 -5.83 11.59
N ALA A 112 9.02 -6.98 11.98
CA ALA A 112 9.70 -8.27 11.82
C ALA A 112 9.91 -8.66 10.34
N LYS A 113 9.07 -8.12 9.43
CA LYS A 113 9.26 -8.24 7.99
C LYS A 113 10.11 -7.13 7.37
N GLY A 114 10.68 -6.25 8.18
CA GLY A 114 11.75 -5.34 7.75
C GLY A 114 11.30 -3.98 7.25
N LEU A 115 10.05 -3.59 7.50
CA LEU A 115 9.57 -2.22 7.28
C LEU A 115 9.33 -1.50 8.61
N SER A 116 9.63 -0.20 8.67
CA SER A 116 9.13 0.67 9.73
C SER A 116 7.62 0.92 9.57
N LEU A 117 6.97 1.39 10.63
CA LEU A 117 5.54 1.73 10.57
C LEU A 117 5.28 2.93 9.64
N GLU A 118 6.21 3.89 9.60
CA GLU A 118 6.12 5.06 8.71
C GLU A 118 6.24 4.64 7.24
N GLU A 119 7.23 3.80 6.91
CA GLU A 119 7.41 3.24 5.56
C GLU A 119 6.15 2.45 5.14
N TYR A 120 5.62 1.62 6.04
CA TYR A 120 4.42 0.84 5.77
C TYR A 120 3.19 1.74 5.56
N GLN A 121 3.00 2.78 6.37
CA GLN A 121 1.91 3.74 6.21
C GLN A 121 2.01 4.47 4.86
N ALA A 122 3.20 4.92 4.47
CA ALA A 122 3.41 5.54 3.17
C ALA A 122 3.03 4.58 2.01
N LEU A 123 3.43 3.30 2.11
CA LEU A 123 3.08 2.27 1.14
C LEU A 123 1.58 1.95 1.10
N ARG A 124 0.88 2.04 2.24
CA ARG A 124 -0.57 1.89 2.30
C ARG A 124 -1.29 3.04 1.58
N ILE A 125 -0.88 4.28 1.82
CA ILE A 125 -1.40 5.44 1.10
C ILE A 125 -1.14 5.30 -0.41
N PHE A 126 0.08 4.89 -0.78
CA PHE A 126 0.41 4.61 -2.18
C PHE A 126 -0.49 3.53 -2.79
N LYS A 127 -0.71 2.42 -2.10
CA LYS A 127 -1.58 1.32 -2.54
C LYS A 127 -3.02 1.78 -2.75
N ASP A 128 -3.51 2.71 -1.93
CA ASP A 128 -4.87 3.25 -2.01
C ASP A 128 -5.04 4.28 -3.15
N SER A 129 -3.93 4.78 -3.74
CA SER A 129 -3.97 5.68 -4.90
C SER A 129 -4.52 5.04 -6.18
N THR A 130 -4.62 3.70 -6.22
CA THR A 130 -5.23 2.98 -7.36
C THR A 130 -5.84 1.66 -6.91
N ASN A 131 -6.97 1.29 -7.50
CA ASN A 131 -7.56 -0.04 -7.36
C ASN A 131 -7.18 -0.99 -8.49
N ARG A 132 -6.44 -0.51 -9.50
CA ARG A 132 -6.03 -1.33 -10.64
C ARG A 132 -4.92 -2.28 -10.21
N THR A 133 -5.11 -3.57 -10.49
CA THR A 133 -4.08 -4.61 -10.37
C THR A 133 -3.38 -4.80 -11.71
N PHE A 134 -2.08 -5.09 -11.69
CA PHE A 134 -1.33 -5.37 -12.91
C PHE A 134 -0.94 -6.85 -12.95
N HIS A 135 -1.73 -7.66 -13.64
CA HIS A 135 -1.62 -9.13 -13.65
C HIS A 135 -0.28 -9.65 -14.21
N GLN A 136 0.52 -8.81 -14.87
CA GLN A 136 1.85 -9.13 -15.39
C GLN A 136 2.94 -8.29 -14.74
N SER A 137 2.88 -8.11 -13.42
CA SER A 137 3.91 -7.38 -12.71
C SER A 137 5.25 -8.13 -12.75
N PRO A 138 6.38 -7.44 -12.98
CA PRO A 138 7.70 -8.05 -12.94
C PRO A 138 7.98 -8.70 -11.58
N THR A 139 9.03 -9.50 -11.48
CA THR A 139 9.49 -9.99 -10.18
C THR A 139 9.94 -8.81 -9.29
N ALA A 140 9.95 -8.99 -7.96
CA ALA A 140 10.41 -7.94 -7.05
C ALA A 140 11.87 -7.51 -7.33
N ARG A 141 12.70 -8.44 -7.81
CA ARG A 141 14.09 -8.18 -8.19
C ARG A 141 14.18 -7.30 -9.43
N GLU A 142 13.43 -7.62 -10.48
CA GLU A 142 13.37 -6.81 -11.69
C GLU A 142 12.77 -5.43 -11.40
N ALA A 143 11.71 -5.35 -10.60
CA ALA A 143 11.15 -4.07 -10.19
C ALA A 143 12.15 -3.21 -9.40
N LEU A 144 12.94 -3.82 -8.51
CA LEU A 144 13.99 -3.12 -7.77
C LEU A 144 15.07 -2.58 -8.72
N GLN A 145 15.49 -3.38 -9.69
CA GLN A 145 16.44 -2.94 -10.71
C GLN A 145 15.86 -1.75 -11.51
N LEU A 146 14.63 -1.88 -12.01
CA LEU A 146 13.94 -0.85 -12.77
C LEU A 146 13.80 0.48 -12.00
N LEU A 147 13.49 0.40 -10.70
CA LEU A 147 13.34 1.59 -9.83
C LEU A 147 14.70 2.26 -9.55
N ASN A 148 15.79 1.49 -9.54
CA ASN A 148 17.15 1.98 -9.33
C ASN A 148 17.81 2.49 -10.62
N THR A 149 17.49 1.92 -11.79
CA THR A 149 18.13 2.23 -13.08
C THR A 149 17.43 3.34 -13.88
N SER A 150 16.77 4.28 -13.19
CA SER A 150 16.30 5.55 -13.78
C SER A 150 14.96 5.56 -14.53
N LEU A 151 14.03 4.64 -14.26
CA LEU A 151 12.63 4.92 -14.62
C LEU A 151 12.21 6.22 -13.91
N PRO A 152 11.76 7.27 -14.63
CA PRO A 152 11.28 8.48 -13.98
C PRO A 152 10.07 8.09 -13.14
N VAL A 153 10.23 8.11 -11.82
CA VAL A 153 9.11 8.00 -10.89
C VAL A 153 8.23 9.22 -11.16
N PRO A 154 6.95 9.05 -11.52
CA PRO A 154 6.08 10.18 -11.74
C PRO A 154 6.11 11.10 -10.52
N SER A 155 6.13 12.42 -10.73
CA SER A 155 6.31 13.40 -9.64
C SER A 155 5.31 13.22 -8.50
N VAL A 156 4.07 12.85 -8.83
CA VAL A 156 2.99 12.53 -7.87
C VAL A 156 3.31 11.36 -6.94
N TYR A 157 4.26 10.50 -7.32
CA TYR A 157 4.70 9.34 -6.54
C TYR A 157 6.13 9.45 -6.00
N ALA A 158 6.79 10.60 -6.18
CA ALA A 158 8.19 10.79 -5.78
C ALA A 158 8.41 10.50 -4.28
N ALA A 159 7.46 10.89 -3.43
CA ALA A 159 7.50 10.65 -1.98
C ALA A 159 7.48 9.16 -1.61
N TYR A 160 6.98 8.28 -2.48
CA TYR A 160 6.88 6.84 -2.22
C TYR A 160 8.06 6.05 -2.77
N LYS A 161 8.99 6.69 -3.48
CA LYS A 161 10.12 5.99 -4.11
C LYS A 161 10.95 5.21 -3.08
N GLU A 162 11.41 5.86 -2.01
CA GLU A 162 12.23 5.21 -0.99
C GLU A 162 11.50 4.07 -0.27
N PRO A 163 10.25 4.25 0.21
CA PRO A 163 9.45 3.14 0.73
C PRO A 163 9.28 1.98 -0.26
N LEU A 164 9.09 2.26 -1.56
CA LEU A 164 8.98 1.24 -2.60
C LEU A 164 10.29 0.48 -2.83
N VAL A 165 11.44 1.18 -2.85
CA VAL A 165 12.77 0.55 -2.89
C VAL A 165 12.92 -0.40 -1.72
N LYS A 166 12.62 0.07 -0.50
CA LYS A 166 12.74 -0.73 0.72
C LYS A 166 11.84 -1.96 0.70
N LEU A 167 10.58 -1.80 0.32
CA LEU A 167 9.63 -2.90 0.14
C LEU A 167 10.16 -3.96 -0.82
N LEU A 168 10.69 -3.54 -1.97
CA LEU A 168 11.21 -4.46 -2.97
C LEU A 168 12.46 -5.20 -2.47
N GLN A 169 13.37 -4.53 -1.76
CA GLN A 169 14.51 -5.17 -1.10
C GLN A 169 14.06 -6.26 -0.11
N VAL A 170 13.04 -5.97 0.70
CA VAL A 170 12.42 -6.95 1.61
C VAL A 170 11.83 -8.13 0.85
N LEU A 171 11.13 -7.88 -0.26
CA LEU A 171 10.47 -8.94 -1.03
C LEU A 171 11.42 -9.82 -1.84
N VAL A 172 12.60 -9.30 -2.19
CA VAL A 172 13.67 -10.07 -2.84
C VAL A 172 14.30 -11.08 -1.88
N GLN A 173 14.28 -10.81 -0.58
CA GLN A 173 14.72 -11.75 0.43
C GLN A 173 13.70 -12.90 0.57
N PRO A 174 14.18 -14.14 0.78
CA PRO A 174 13.31 -15.31 0.96
C PRO A 174 12.40 -15.20 2.18
#